data_AF-A0A3A0ART1-F1
#
_entry.id   AF-A0A3A0ART1-F1
#
_cell.length_a   1.000
_cell.length_b   1.000
_cell.length_c   1.000
_cell.angle_alpha   90.00
_cell.angle_beta   90.00
_cell.angle_gamma   90.00
#
_symmetry.space_group_name_H-M   'P 1'
#
loop_
_entity.id
_entity.type
_entity.pdbx_description
1 polymer ?
#
loop_
_entity_poly.entity_id
_entity_poly.type
_entity_poly.pdbx_seq_one_letter_code
_entity_poly.pdbx_strand_id
1 'polypeptide(L)'
;MLYLIQLIRLLHILSAVMMLAGGIGRQLVRAQAAKATDIQTFYLYTNLSGRFENLLAIPGSILVFVFGVAISWLRGWPMFGFLQGASTNWLLVSTLLYLAIYPLVIFIFIPRGKIFGEALEDAVAKGEITTELRAAFHDPLVRVAHYAEAILVGAIVYLMVMKPF
;
A
#
# COMPACT_ATOMS: atom_id res chain seq x y z
N MET A 1 -27.68 -8.95 -14.25
CA MET A 1 -26.91 -9.31 -13.03
C MET A 1 -25.52 -9.89 -13.35
N LEU A 2 -25.39 -10.85 -14.26
CA LEU A 2 -24.09 -11.45 -14.63
C LEU A 2 -23.06 -10.40 -15.12
N TYR A 3 -23.45 -9.50 -16.03
CA TYR A 3 -22.57 -8.45 -16.56
C TYR A 3 -22.06 -7.49 -15.49
N LEU A 4 -22.92 -7.10 -14.55
CA LEU A 4 -22.55 -6.23 -13.42
C LEU A 4 -21.46 -6.89 -12.55
N ILE A 5 -21.62 -8.17 -12.23
CA ILE A 5 -20.64 -8.92 -11.44
C ILE A 5 -19.27 -9.00 -12.16
N GLN A 6 -19.27 -9.21 -13.48
CA GLN A 6 -18.03 -9.25 -14.25
C GLN A 6 -17.36 -7.87 -14.33
N LEU A 7 -18.15 -6.81 -14.47
CA LEU A 7 -17.65 -5.44 -14.42
C LEU A 7 -17.00 -5.12 -13.08
N ILE A 8 -17.66 -5.42 -11.95
CA ILE A 8 -17.10 -5.16 -10.62
C ILE A 8 -15.85 -6.02 -10.41
N ARG A 9 -15.82 -7.27 -10.89
CA ARG A 9 -14.61 -8.11 -10.86
C ARG A 9 -13.45 -7.49 -11.64
N LEU A 10 -13.71 -6.98 -12.84
CA LEU A 10 -12.70 -6.27 -13.61
C LEU A 10 -12.18 -5.05 -12.85
N LEU A 11 -13.08 -4.24 -12.28
CA LEU A 11 -12.71 -3.06 -11.48
C LEU A 11 -11.89 -3.44 -10.24
N HIS A 12 -12.23 -4.53 -9.55
CA HIS A 12 -11.46 -5.05 -8.43
C HIS A 12 -10.03 -5.44 -8.86
N ILE A 13 -9.89 -6.16 -9.97
CA ILE A 13 -8.58 -6.56 -10.51
C ILE A 13 -7.75 -5.34 -10.92
N LEU A 14 -8.35 -4.39 -11.65
CA LEU A 14 -7.67 -3.16 -12.05
C LEU A 14 -7.23 -2.33 -10.84
N SER A 15 -8.04 -2.28 -9.78
CA SER A 15 -7.69 -1.62 -8.53
C SER A 15 -6.52 -2.32 -7.82
N ALA A 16 -6.44 -3.65 -7.87
CA ALA A 16 -5.32 -4.40 -7.34
C ALA A 16 -4.02 -4.11 -8.12
N VAL A 17 -4.10 -4.08 -9.46
CA VAL A 17 -2.98 -3.70 -10.32
C VAL A 17 -2.52 -2.27 -10.03
N MET A 18 -3.47 -1.33 -9.88
CA MET A 18 -3.19 0.06 -9.51
C MET A 18 -2.47 0.14 -8.16
N MET A 19 -2.95 -0.58 -7.14
CA MET A 19 -2.34 -0.64 -5.82
C MET A 19 -0.90 -1.18 -5.89
N LEU A 20 -0.69 -2.31 -6.59
CA LEU A 20 0.61 -2.93 -6.75
C LEU A 20 1.59 -2.05 -7.54
N ALA A 21 1.12 -1.43 -8.62
CA ALA A 21 1.91 -0.49 -9.42
C ALA A 21 2.34 0.73 -8.59
N GLY A 22 1.43 1.28 -7.77
CA GLY A 22 1.75 2.33 -6.81
C GLY A 22 2.82 1.90 -5.80
N GLY A 23 2.63 0.75 -5.16
CA GLY A 23 3.56 0.21 -4.17
C GLY A 23 4.96 -0.05 -4.75
N ILE A 24 5.04 -0.73 -5.89
CA ILE A 24 6.30 -1.03 -6.59
C ILE A 24 6.96 0.27 -7.08
N GLY A 25 6.20 1.14 -7.75
CA GLY A 25 6.70 2.40 -8.29
C GLY A 25 7.29 3.29 -7.19
N ARG A 26 6.59 3.41 -6.05
CA ARG A 26 7.10 4.10 -4.86
C ARG A 26 8.45 3.55 -4.42
N GLN A 27 8.58 2.23 -4.29
CA GLN A 27 9.84 1.63 -3.81
C GLN A 27 11.00 1.81 -4.80
N LEU A 28 10.74 1.66 -6.10
CA LEU A 28 11.75 1.87 -7.14
C LEU A 28 12.25 3.31 -7.14
N VAL A 29 11.35 4.27 -7.08
CA VAL A 29 11.72 5.69 -7.06
C VAL A 29 12.44 6.05 -5.75
N ARG A 30 11.99 5.52 -4.61
CA ARG A 30 12.69 5.70 -3.33
C ARG A 30 14.11 5.13 -3.37
N ALA A 31 14.32 3.99 -4.00
CA ALA A 31 15.66 3.42 -4.17
C ALA A 31 16.58 4.31 -5.03
N GLN A 32 16.02 5.08 -5.97
CA GLN A 32 16.78 6.07 -6.74
C GLN A 32 17.03 7.35 -5.94
N ALA A 33 16.06 7.82 -5.14
CA ALA A 33 16.26 8.92 -4.21
C ALA A 33 17.44 8.65 -3.25
N ALA A 34 17.58 7.41 -2.78
CA ALA A 34 18.68 7.00 -1.89
C ALA A 34 20.09 7.19 -2.49
N LYS A 35 20.20 7.25 -3.82
CA LYS A 35 21.46 7.41 -4.55
C LYS A 35 21.74 8.86 -4.94
N ALA A 36 20.78 9.77 -4.70
CA ALA A 36 20.95 11.17 -5.04
C ALA A 36 22.04 11.81 -4.15
N THR A 37 22.89 12.62 -4.78
CA THR A 37 23.98 13.35 -4.11
C THR A 37 23.62 14.82 -3.88
N ASP A 38 22.60 15.32 -4.56
CA ASP A 38 22.10 16.69 -4.45
C ASP A 38 20.63 16.72 -4.02
N ILE A 39 20.23 17.81 -3.35
CA ILE A 39 18.89 17.94 -2.77
C ILE A 39 17.79 18.04 -3.83
N GLN A 40 18.08 18.58 -5.02
CA GLN A 40 17.08 18.77 -6.08
C GLN A 40 16.66 17.43 -6.66
N THR A 41 17.63 16.58 -7.00
CA THR A 41 17.39 15.21 -7.47
C THR A 41 16.70 14.39 -6.38
N PHE A 42 17.15 14.50 -5.12
CA PHE A 42 16.51 13.81 -3.99
C PHE A 42 15.03 14.20 -3.85
N TYR A 43 14.72 15.50 -3.90
CA TYR A 43 13.37 16.03 -3.81
C TYR A 43 12.49 15.55 -4.97
N LEU A 44 12.99 15.60 -6.21
CA LEU A 44 12.26 15.15 -7.40
C LEU A 44 11.84 13.68 -7.29
N TYR A 45 12.77 12.80 -6.92
CA TYR A 45 12.42 11.39 -6.71
C TYR A 45 11.48 11.20 -5.53
N THR A 46 11.70 11.89 -4.40
CA THR A 46 10.82 11.78 -3.24
C THR A 46 9.38 12.23 -3.57
N ASN A 47 9.23 13.33 -4.30
CA ASN A 47 7.94 13.82 -4.76
C ASN A 47 7.27 12.84 -5.73
N LEU A 48 8.03 12.28 -6.69
CA LEU A 48 7.52 11.26 -7.60
C LEU A 48 7.09 9.99 -6.86
N SER A 49 7.86 9.55 -5.87
CA SER A 49 7.51 8.45 -4.96
C SER A 49 6.18 8.73 -4.23
N GLY A 50 6.00 9.96 -3.74
CA GLY A 50 4.73 10.42 -3.15
C GLY A 50 3.56 10.42 -4.13
N ARG A 51 3.77 10.68 -5.42
CA ARG A 51 2.72 10.58 -6.45
C ARG A 51 2.29 9.14 -6.69
N PHE A 52 3.22 8.19 -6.75
CA PHE A 52 2.89 6.76 -6.83
C PHE A 52 2.03 6.31 -5.64
N GLU A 53 2.35 6.79 -4.44
CA GLU A 53 1.55 6.50 -3.25
C GLU A 53 0.13 7.10 -3.33
N ASN A 54 0.05 8.42 -3.52
CA ASN A 54 -1.20 9.16 -3.39
C ASN A 54 -2.15 8.98 -4.58
N LEU A 55 -1.62 8.76 -5.79
CA LEU A 55 -2.44 8.63 -6.99
C LEU A 55 -2.76 7.18 -7.33
N LEU A 56 -1.93 6.21 -6.92
CA LEU A 56 -2.09 4.80 -7.30
C LEU A 56 -2.27 3.90 -6.08
N ALA A 57 -1.32 3.87 -5.15
CA ALA A 57 -1.33 2.89 -4.05
C ALA A 57 -2.56 3.07 -3.13
N ILE A 58 -2.77 4.29 -2.61
CA ILE A 58 -3.86 4.58 -1.67
C ILE A 58 -5.23 4.41 -2.33
N PRO A 59 -5.54 5.04 -3.49
CA PRO A 59 -6.86 4.87 -4.09
C PRO A 59 -7.08 3.43 -4.58
N GLY A 60 -6.03 2.79 -5.12
CA GLY A 60 -6.08 1.39 -5.55
C GLY A 60 -6.44 0.46 -4.38
N SER A 61 -5.82 0.65 -3.21
CA SER A 61 -6.11 -0.11 -1.99
C SER A 61 -7.57 0.03 -1.54
N ILE A 62 -8.07 1.28 -1.47
CA ILE A 62 -9.46 1.57 -1.10
C ILE A 62 -10.42 0.91 -2.10
N LEU A 63 -10.19 1.08 -3.40
CA LEU A 63 -11.03 0.54 -4.45
C LEU A 63 -11.01 -1.00 -4.47
N VAL A 64 -9.85 -1.62 -4.22
CA VAL A 64 -9.74 -3.09 -4.11
C VAL A 64 -10.66 -3.59 -3.00
N PHE A 65 -10.66 -2.93 -1.84
CA PHE A 65 -11.51 -3.33 -0.72
C PHE A 65 -12.99 -3.12 -1.04
N VAL A 66 -13.36 -1.95 -1.55
CA VAL A 66 -14.75 -1.61 -1.91
C VAL A 66 -15.32 -2.61 -2.93
N PHE A 67 -14.59 -2.87 -4.02
CA PHE A 67 -15.07 -3.81 -5.03
C PHE A 67 -15.01 -5.26 -4.56
N GLY A 68 -14.06 -5.62 -3.68
CA GLY A 68 -13.98 -6.94 -3.07
C GLY A 68 -15.19 -7.25 -2.19
N VAL A 69 -15.59 -6.28 -1.35
CA VAL A 69 -16.82 -6.33 -0.54
C VAL A 69 -18.04 -6.44 -1.44
N ALA A 70 -18.15 -5.60 -2.47
CA ALA A 70 -19.28 -5.60 -3.39
C ALA A 70 -19.45 -6.94 -4.12
N ILE A 71 -18.37 -7.53 -4.64
CA ILE A 71 -18.42 -8.86 -5.30
C ILE A 71 -18.83 -9.93 -4.30
N SER A 72 -18.25 -9.92 -3.11
CA SER A 72 -18.53 -10.92 -2.08
C SER A 72 -20.01 -10.90 -1.70
N TRP A 73 -20.58 -9.71 -1.52
CA TRP A 73 -22.00 -9.52 -1.27
C TRP A 73 -22.87 -10.04 -2.41
N LEU A 74 -22.59 -9.62 -3.66
CA LEU A 74 -23.38 -9.99 -4.84
C LEU A 74 -23.32 -11.49 -5.17
N ARG A 75 -22.23 -12.17 -4.78
CA ARG A 75 -22.05 -13.61 -4.97
C ARG A 75 -22.52 -14.45 -3.79
N GLY A 76 -22.88 -13.82 -2.67
CA GLY A 76 -23.17 -14.53 -1.41
C GLY A 76 -21.94 -15.26 -0.87
N TRP A 77 -20.73 -14.76 -1.12
CA TRP A 77 -19.52 -15.36 -0.59
C TRP A 77 -19.36 -15.05 0.91
N PRO A 78 -18.90 -16.02 1.72
CA PRO A 78 -18.80 -15.87 3.16
C PRO A 78 -17.58 -15.03 3.56
N MET A 79 -17.76 -13.71 3.58
CA MET A 79 -16.71 -12.74 3.89
C MET A 79 -16.08 -12.95 5.27
N PHE A 80 -16.87 -13.44 6.23
CA PHE A 80 -16.43 -13.76 7.58
C PHE A 80 -16.20 -15.27 7.80
N GLY A 81 -16.19 -16.05 6.73
CA GLY A 81 -15.82 -17.47 6.75
C GLY A 81 -16.62 -18.29 7.77
N PHE A 82 -15.91 -18.98 8.67
CA PHE A 82 -16.50 -19.84 9.70
C PHE A 82 -17.45 -19.10 10.65
N LEU A 83 -17.31 -17.78 10.82
CA LEU A 83 -18.25 -16.96 11.62
C LEU A 83 -19.65 -16.89 10.99
N GLN A 84 -19.77 -17.23 9.70
CA GLN A 84 -21.02 -17.37 8.96
C GLN A 84 -21.40 -18.84 8.72
N GLY A 85 -20.71 -19.79 9.38
CA GLY A 85 -20.92 -21.22 9.19
C GLY A 85 -20.34 -21.79 7.89
N ALA A 86 -19.48 -21.05 7.19
CA ALA A 86 -18.82 -21.53 5.97
C ALA A 86 -17.62 -22.42 6.27
N SER A 87 -17.38 -23.42 5.42
CA SER A 87 -16.17 -24.25 5.47
C SER A 87 -14.93 -23.54 4.94
N THR A 88 -15.11 -22.44 4.19
CA THR A 88 -14.03 -21.72 3.52
C THR A 88 -13.69 -20.39 4.19
N ASN A 89 -12.40 -20.04 4.29
CA ASN A 89 -11.93 -18.90 5.10
C ASN A 89 -10.97 -17.93 4.39
N TRP A 90 -10.62 -18.15 3.12
CA TRP A 90 -9.67 -17.29 2.41
C TRP A 90 -10.12 -15.82 2.38
N LEU A 91 -11.43 -15.54 2.30
CA LEU A 91 -11.97 -14.17 2.36
C LEU A 91 -11.82 -13.53 3.73
N LEU A 92 -12.11 -14.27 4.80
CA LEU A 92 -11.94 -13.81 6.17
C LEU A 92 -10.47 -13.47 6.42
N VAL A 93 -9.56 -14.40 6.09
CA VAL A 93 -8.12 -14.19 6.28
C VAL A 93 -7.63 -13.00 5.46
N SER A 94 -8.04 -12.89 4.19
CA SER A 94 -7.67 -11.75 3.34
C SER A 94 -8.16 -10.42 3.93
N THR A 95 -9.37 -10.40 4.50
CA THR A 95 -9.94 -9.22 5.15
C THR A 95 -9.15 -8.84 6.40
N LEU A 96 -8.79 -9.81 7.23
CA LEU A 96 -7.99 -9.58 8.43
C LEU A 96 -6.58 -9.06 8.08
N LEU A 97 -5.93 -9.64 7.07
CA LEU A 97 -4.63 -9.17 6.60
C LEU A 97 -4.70 -7.75 6.04
N TYR A 98 -5.75 -7.42 5.29
CA TYR A 98 -5.98 -6.06 4.81
C TYR A 98 -6.14 -5.08 5.98
N LEU A 99 -6.95 -5.44 6.98
CA LEU A 99 -7.15 -4.62 8.17
C LEU A 99 -5.87 -4.46 9.00
N ALA A 100 -4.99 -5.46 9.01
CA ALA A 100 -3.70 -5.42 9.70
C ALA A 100 -2.70 -4.41 9.10
N ILE A 101 -2.96 -3.89 7.90
CA ILE A 101 -2.14 -2.82 7.29
C ILE A 101 -2.39 -1.47 7.99
N TYR A 102 -3.62 -1.19 8.45
CA TYR A 102 -3.96 0.11 9.07
C TYR A 102 -3.12 0.48 10.29
N PRO A 103 -2.81 -0.44 11.23
CA PRO A 103 -1.84 -0.17 12.30
C PRO A 103 -0.49 0.34 11.80
N LEU A 104 0.06 -0.20 10.69
CA LEU A 104 1.31 0.29 10.11
C LEU A 104 1.17 1.74 9.64
N VAL A 105 0.04 2.07 9.00
CA VAL A 105 -0.27 3.43 8.54
C VAL A 105 -0.38 4.40 9.73
N ILE A 106 -1.19 4.06 10.72
CA ILE A 106 -1.53 4.95 11.84
C ILE A 106 -0.34 5.16 12.76
N PHE A 107 0.38 4.09 13.12
CA PHE A 107 1.43 4.16 14.15
C PHE A 107 2.83 4.37 13.59
N ILE A 108 3.07 4.07 12.31
CA ILE A 108 4.40 4.16 11.71
C ILE A 108 4.43 5.18 10.57
N PHE A 109 3.68 4.97 9.49
CA PHE A 109 3.83 5.79 8.30
C PHE A 109 3.40 7.25 8.50
N ILE A 110 2.29 7.51 9.20
CA ILE A 110 1.83 8.88 9.45
C ILE A 110 2.81 9.65 10.34
N PRO A 111 3.19 9.16 11.55
CA PRO A 111 4.10 9.91 12.42
C PRO A 111 5.48 10.10 11.81
N ARG A 112 6.05 9.05 11.21
CA ARG A 112 7.40 9.11 10.61
C ARG A 112 7.41 9.90 9.30
N GLY A 113 6.31 9.89 8.57
CA GLY A 113 6.13 10.71 7.37
C GLY A 113 6.16 12.21 7.67
N LYS A 114 5.60 12.64 8.80
CA LYS A 114 5.69 14.05 9.25
C LYS A 114 7.13 14.47 9.55
N ILE A 115 7.85 13.65 10.33
CA ILE A 115 9.28 13.90 10.65
C ILE A 115 10.12 13.98 9.37
N PHE A 116 9.89 13.08 8.43
CA PHE A 116 10.57 13.10 7.14
C PHE A 116 10.22 14.35 6.32
N GLY A 117 8.95 14.77 6.30
CA GLY A 117 8.50 15.97 5.60
C GLY A 117 9.16 17.25 6.14
N GLU A 118 9.19 17.42 7.46
CA GLU A 118 9.87 18.54 8.12
C GLU A 118 11.36 18.58 7.80
N ALA A 119 12.04 17.42 7.87
CA ALA A 119 13.46 17.32 7.53
C ALA A 119 13.75 17.59 6.04
N LEU A 120 12.82 17.23 5.15
CA LEU A 120 12.93 17.51 3.72
C LEU A 120 12.78 18.99 3.42
N GLU A 121 11.81 19.66 4.05
CA GLU A 121 11.61 21.11 3.88
C GLU A 121 12.84 21.91 4.34
N ASP A 122 13.40 21.57 5.50
CA ASP A 122 14.64 22.19 6.02
C ASP A 122 15.84 21.96 5.08
N ALA A 123 16.01 20.73 4.60
CA ALA A 123 17.08 20.38 3.66
C ALA A 123 16.96 21.14 2.33
N VAL A 124 15.74 21.27 1.80
CA VAL A 124 15.47 22.07 0.59
C VAL A 124 15.79 23.55 0.83
N ALA A 125 15.43 24.10 2.00
CA ALA A 125 15.74 25.49 2.35
C ALA A 125 17.25 25.75 2.47
N LYS A 126 18.01 24.77 2.97
CA LYS A 126 19.48 24.84 3.08
C LYS A 126 20.22 24.52 1.78
N GLY A 127 19.53 23.95 0.79
CA GLY A 127 20.12 23.58 -0.49
C GLY A 127 21.03 22.34 -0.43
N GLU A 128 20.97 21.56 0.65
CA GLU A 128 21.84 20.39 0.87
C GLU A 128 21.09 19.21 1.50
N ILE A 129 21.60 18.00 1.32
CA ILE A 129 21.06 16.82 2.01
C ILE A 129 21.59 16.80 3.44
N THR A 130 20.76 17.22 4.39
CA THR A 130 21.11 17.30 5.80
C THR A 130 21.24 15.92 6.45
N THR A 131 21.93 15.86 7.60
CA THR A 131 22.09 14.63 8.39
C THR A 131 20.72 14.15 8.91
N GLU A 132 19.86 15.08 9.29
CA GLU A 132 18.50 14.86 9.77
C GLU A 132 17.63 14.23 8.68
N LEU A 133 17.68 14.77 7.46
CA LEU A 133 16.97 14.19 6.31
C LEU A 133 17.46 12.78 6.01
N ARG A 134 18.77 12.56 6.03
CA ARG A 134 19.36 11.23 5.80
C ARG A 134 18.93 10.23 6.88
N ALA A 135 18.92 10.64 8.13
CA ALA A 135 18.47 9.81 9.25
C ALA A 135 16.98 9.44 9.14
N ALA A 136 16.12 10.43 8.85
CA ALA A 136 14.69 10.20 8.66
C ALA A 136 14.39 9.29 7.45
N PHE A 137 15.15 9.48 6.35
CA PHE A 137 14.98 8.67 5.14
C PHE A 137 15.37 7.20 5.33
N HIS A 138 16.39 6.94 6.16
CA HIS A 138 16.91 5.60 6.46
C HIS A 138 16.35 5.00 7.76
N ASP A 139 15.22 5.50 8.27
CA ASP A 139 14.57 4.97 9.47
C ASP A 139 14.30 3.45 9.31
N PRO A 140 14.91 2.59 10.15
CA PRO A 140 14.78 1.15 10.03
C PRO A 140 13.35 0.66 10.27
N LEU A 141 12.57 1.37 11.10
CA LEU A 141 11.19 1.00 11.39
C LEU A 141 10.30 1.21 10.16
N VAL A 142 10.50 2.32 9.45
CA VAL A 142 9.78 2.59 8.18
C VAL A 142 10.12 1.54 7.13
N ARG A 143 11.40 1.14 7.05
CA ARG A 143 11.84 0.08 6.14
C ARG A 143 11.18 -1.26 6.47
N VAL A 144 11.16 -1.66 7.74
CA VAL A 144 10.50 -2.90 8.19
C VAL A 144 9.00 -2.84 7.91
N ALA A 145 8.35 -1.70 8.16
CA ALA A 145 6.93 -1.52 7.90
C ALA A 145 6.59 -1.69 6.40
N HIS A 146 7.42 -1.18 5.49
CA HIS A 146 7.23 -1.40 4.06
C HIS A 146 7.40 -2.87 3.65
N TYR A 147 8.34 -3.60 4.26
CA TYR A 147 8.47 -5.04 4.02
C TYR A 147 7.26 -5.80 4.54
N ALA A 148 6.78 -5.47 5.75
CA ALA A 148 5.57 -6.08 6.32
C ALA A 148 4.34 -5.81 5.43
N GLU A 149 4.15 -4.56 4.99
CA GLU A 149 3.12 -4.18 4.03
C GLU A 149 3.20 -5.01 2.74
N ALA A 150 4.39 -5.14 2.14
CA ALA A 150 4.58 -5.92 0.92
C ALA A 150 4.25 -7.41 1.12
N ILE A 151 4.63 -8.00 2.26
CA ILE A 151 4.32 -9.39 2.61
C ILE A 151 2.81 -9.57 2.78
N LEU A 152 2.14 -8.67 3.52
CA LEU A 152 0.70 -8.71 3.74
C LEU A 152 -0.07 -8.61 2.40
N VAL A 153 0.31 -7.65 1.56
CA VAL A 153 -0.28 -7.49 0.22
C VAL A 153 -0.03 -8.73 -0.64
N GLY A 154 1.19 -9.28 -0.64
CA GLY A 154 1.52 -10.50 -1.37
C GLY A 154 0.68 -11.71 -0.91
N ALA A 155 0.49 -11.86 0.40
CA ALA A 155 -0.36 -12.90 0.97
C ALA A 155 -1.84 -12.73 0.58
N ILE A 156 -2.36 -11.50 0.58
CA ILE A 156 -3.73 -11.21 0.11
C ILE A 156 -3.88 -11.58 -1.37
N VAL A 157 -2.94 -11.19 -2.21
CA VAL A 157 -2.96 -11.54 -3.65
C VAL A 157 -2.96 -13.05 -3.83
N TYR A 158 -2.09 -13.78 -3.11
CA TYR A 158 -2.06 -15.23 -3.13
C TYR A 158 -3.41 -15.85 -2.75
N LEU A 159 -4.04 -15.38 -1.66
CA LEU A 159 -5.35 -15.87 -1.22
C LEU A 159 -6.46 -15.59 -2.24
N MET A 160 -6.45 -14.42 -2.86
CA MET A 160 -7.43 -14.01 -3.88
C MET A 160 -7.32 -14.84 -5.17
N VAL A 161 -6.12 -15.29 -5.51
CA VAL A 161 -5.85 -16.10 -6.71
C VAL A 161 -6.07 -17.59 -6.44
N MET A 162 -5.42 -18.13 -5.40
CA MET A 162 -5.38 -19.57 -5.15
C MET A 162 -6.60 -20.08 -4.39
N LYS A 163 -7.23 -19.23 -3.56
CA LYS A 163 -8.41 -19.56 -2.73
C LYS A 163 -8.31 -20.93 -2.05
N PRO A 164 -7.22 -21.19 -1.31
CA PRO A 164 -6.82 -22.55 -0.95
C PRO A 164 -7.69 -23.19 0.13
N PHE A 165 -8.48 -22.41 0.86
CA PHE A 165 -9.35 -22.88 1.93
C PHE A 165 -10.62 -22.04 2.05
#